data_AF-A0A822CUP6-F1
#
_entry.id   AF-A0A822CUP6-F1
#
_cell.length_a   1.000
_cell.length_b   1.000
_cell.length_c   1.000
_cell.angle_alpha   90.00
_cell.angle_beta   90.00
_cell.angle_gamma   90.00
#
_symmetry.space_group_name_H-M   'P 1'
#
loop_
_entity.id
_entity.type
_entity.pdbx_description
1 polymer ?
#
loop_
_entity_poly.entity_id
_entity_poly.type
_entity_poly.pdbx_seq_one_letter_code
_entity_poly.pdbx_strand_id
1 'polypeptide(L)'
;MFSNRSEYLTRILTELKVGSMLTKRKRNGEKYSRRFFLDEHESFISYHQSEKVFAQSHRYYIHEIDEIRAGFHTRTFDRLVRREFVEPTD
;
A
#
# COMPACT_ATOMS: atom_id res chain seq x y z
N MET A 1 -19.26 5.91 -21.03
CA MET A 1 -19.53 7.12 -20.24
C MET A 1 -18.31 7.43 -19.39
N PHE A 2 -17.43 8.32 -19.85
CA PHE A 2 -16.34 8.84 -19.03
C PHE A 2 -16.84 10.13 -18.40
N SER A 3 -17.34 10.02 -17.18
CA SER A 3 -17.55 11.20 -16.33
C SER A 3 -16.20 11.88 -16.16
N ASN A 4 -16.20 13.20 -16.36
CA ASN A 4 -15.13 14.16 -16.15
C ASN A 4 -13.91 13.59 -15.38
N ARG A 5 -12.76 13.42 -16.05
CA ARG A 5 -11.52 12.87 -15.46
C ARG A 5 -11.15 13.55 -14.13
N SER A 6 -11.46 14.83 -14.00
CA SER A 6 -11.26 15.59 -12.77
C SER A 6 -12.06 15.03 -11.60
N GLU A 7 -13.34 14.69 -11.79
CA GLU A 7 -14.20 14.15 -10.73
C GLU A 7 -13.72 12.78 -10.26
N TYR A 8 -13.27 11.94 -11.20
CA TYR A 8 -12.69 10.64 -10.88
C TYR A 8 -11.43 10.77 -10.01
N LEU A 9 -10.52 11.67 -10.39
CA LEU A 9 -9.30 11.91 -9.62
C LEU A 9 -9.61 12.52 -8.24
N THR A 10 -10.53 13.48 -8.16
CA THR A 10 -10.98 14.04 -6.88
C THR A 10 -11.53 12.94 -5.97
N ARG A 11 -12.36 12.05 -6.50
CA ARG A 11 -12.91 10.92 -5.73
C ARG A 11 -11.80 10.01 -5.20
N ILE A 12 -10.83 9.63 -6.04
CA ILE A 12 -9.69 8.81 -5.61
C ILE A 12 -8.92 9.50 -4.48
N LEU A 13 -8.61 10.79 -4.62
CA LEU A 13 -7.89 11.53 -3.58
C LEU A 13 -8.68 11.55 -2.26
N THR A 14 -10.00 11.73 -2.32
CA THR A 14 -10.87 11.63 -1.14
C THR A 14 -10.80 10.25 -0.50
N GLU A 15 -10.88 9.17 -1.29
CA GLU A 15 -10.79 7.79 -0.78
C GLU A 15 -9.42 7.51 -0.13
N LEU A 16 -8.33 7.99 -0.73
CA LEU A 16 -6.98 7.83 -0.19
C LEU A 16 -6.76 8.61 1.12
N LYS A 17 -7.43 9.76 1.31
CA LYS A 17 -7.41 10.54 2.55
C LYS A 17 -8.16 9.85 3.69
N VAL A 18 -9.29 9.19 3.41
CA VAL A 18 -10.03 8.38 4.41
C VAL A 18 -9.15 7.21 4.89
N GLY A 19 -8.31 6.71 3.99
CA GLY A 19 -7.28 5.74 4.28
C GLY A 19 -7.75 4.31 4.09
N SER A 20 -6.81 3.46 3.70
CA SER A 20 -7.05 2.07 3.30
C SER A 20 -6.27 1.10 4.16
N MET A 21 -6.91 -0.01 4.55
CA MET A 21 -6.24 -1.10 5.27
C MET A 21 -5.52 -2.00 4.27
N LEU A 22 -4.20 -2.08 4.36
CA LEU A 22 -3.36 -2.88 3.49
C LEU A 22 -2.51 -3.86 4.31
N THR A 23 -2.24 -5.04 3.74
CA THR A 23 -1.34 -6.03 4.36
C THR A 23 0.07 -5.88 3.82
N LYS A 24 1.00 -5.42 4.65
CA LYS A 24 2.43 -5.46 4.34
C LYS A 24 2.94 -6.88 4.55
N ARG A 25 3.44 -7.51 3.49
CA ARG A 25 4.14 -8.80 3.53
C ARG A 25 5.65 -8.57 3.56
N LYS A 26 6.35 -9.22 4.48
CA LYS A 26 7.83 -9.24 4.52
C LYS A 26 8.38 -10.47 3.79
N ARG A 27 9.67 -10.43 3.46
CA ARG A 27 10.39 -11.55 2.79
C ARG A 27 10.39 -12.86 3.59
N ASN A 28 10.30 -12.79 4.91
CA ASN A 28 10.24 -13.94 5.80
C ASN A 28 8.82 -14.55 5.91
N GLY A 29 7.83 -14.02 5.19
CA GLY A 29 6.45 -14.50 5.22
C GLY A 29 5.56 -13.81 6.25
N GLU A 30 6.11 -12.98 7.15
CA GLU A 30 5.31 -12.23 8.12
C GLU A 30 4.36 -11.24 7.43
N LYS A 31 3.15 -11.12 7.97
CA LYS A 31 2.08 -10.25 7.46
C LYS A 31 1.67 -9.27 8.56
N TYR A 32 1.55 -7.99 8.21
CA TYR A 32 1.08 -6.95 9.12
C TYR A 32 0.02 -6.11 8.43
N SER A 33 -1.14 -5.95 9.07
CA SER A 33 -2.16 -5.00 8.62
C SER A 33 -1.80 -3.60 9.06
N ARG A 34 -1.86 -2.66 8.14
CA ARG A 34 -1.55 -1.24 8.35
C ARG A 34 -2.58 -0.41 7.62
N ARG A 35 -3.06 0.65 8.27
CA ARG A 35 -3.94 1.62 7.62
C ARG A 35 -3.07 2.75 7.07
N PHE A 36 -3.16 3.00 5.76
CA PHE A 36 -2.40 4.02 5.05
C PHE A 36 -3.31 5.20 4.71
N PHE A 37 -2.79 6.41 4.80
CA PHE A 37 -3.49 7.66 4.55
C PHE A 37 -2.64 8.55 3.65
N LEU A 38 -3.28 9.19 2.68
CA LEU A 38 -2.64 10.24 1.88
C LEU A 38 -2.86 11.59 2.54
N ASP A 39 -1.77 12.29 2.82
CA ASP A 39 -1.78 13.72 3.09
C ASP A 39 -1.33 14.45 1.82
N GLU A 40 -2.29 15.05 1.10
CA GLU A 40 -1.98 15.79 -0.12
C GLU A 40 -1.35 17.16 0.16
N HIS A 41 -1.63 17.75 1.32
CA HIS A 41 -1.14 19.09 1.67
C HIS A 41 0.35 19.02 2.01
N GLU A 42 0.74 18.02 2.80
CA GLU A 42 2.13 17.81 3.18
C GLU A 42 2.87 16.82 2.24
N SER A 43 2.19 16.34 1.19
CA SER A 43 2.74 15.48 0.14
C SER A 43 3.45 14.22 0.68
N PHE A 44 2.80 13.51 1.61
CA PHE A 44 3.28 12.22 2.11
C PHE A 44 2.15 11.20 2.28
N ILE A 45 2.54 9.93 2.33
CA ILE A 45 1.70 8.82 2.74
C ILE A 45 2.10 8.45 4.16
N SER A 46 1.15 8.47 5.10
CA SER A 46 1.39 7.99 6.46
C SER A 46 0.74 6.63 6.68
N TYR A 47 1.24 5.86 7.64
CA TYR A 47 0.55 4.66 8.09
C TYR A 47 0.63 4.45 9.59
N HIS A 48 -0.39 3.76 10.12
CA HIS A 48 -0.42 3.28 11.50
C HIS A 48 -0.23 1.77 11.56
N GLN A 49 0.57 1.30 12.53
CA GLN A 49 0.87 -0.13 12.70
C GLN A 49 -0.30 -0.92 13.30
N SER A 50 -1.24 -0.25 13.98
CA SER A 50 -2.53 -0.80 14.39
C SER A 50 -3.56 0.33 14.57
N GLU A 51 -4.85 -0.01 14.60
CA GLU A 51 -5.93 0.95 14.89
C GLU A 51 -5.84 1.57 16.30
N LYS A 52 -4.98 1.03 17.18
CA LYS A 52 -4.84 1.47 18.57
C LYS A 52 -3.64 2.38 18.82
N VAL A 53 -2.70 2.48 17.87
CA VAL A 53 -1.45 3.22 18.05
C VAL A 53 -1.32 4.30 16.99
N PHE A 54 -1.97 5.43 17.25
CA PHE A 54 -1.89 6.64 16.42
C PHE A 54 -0.57 7.42 16.63
N ALA A 55 0.16 7.15 17.72
CA ALA A 55 1.29 7.95 18.17
C ALA A 55 2.60 7.77 17.38
N GLN A 56 2.73 6.74 16.55
CA GLN A 56 3.91 6.49 15.71
C GLN A 56 3.48 6.33 14.25
N SER A 57 3.20 7.46 13.59
CA SER A 57 2.97 7.49 12.16
C SER A 57 4.31 7.53 11.43
N HIS A 58 4.61 6.45 10.71
CA HIS A 58 5.68 6.48 9.73
C HIS A 58 5.19 7.22 8.49
N ARG A 59 6.09 7.96 7.84
CA ARG A 59 5.81 8.76 6.65
C ARG A 59 6.66 8.26 5.48
N TYR A 60 6.08 8.25 4.29
CA TYR A 60 6.78 8.12 3.01
C TYR A 60 6.47 9.37 2.20
N TYR A 61 7.48 10.14 1.81
CA TYR A 61 7.23 11.32 1.02
C TYR A 61 6.93 10.94 -0.43
N ILE A 62 5.95 11.59 -1.04
CA ILE A 62 5.50 11.23 -2.40
C ILE A 62 6.64 11.43 -3.41
N HIS A 63 7.49 12.44 -3.20
CA HIS A 63 8.63 12.71 -4.08
C HIS A 63 9.76 11.67 -3.99
N GLU A 64 9.73 10.79 -2.99
CA GLU A 64 10.67 9.66 -2.85
C GLU A 64 10.15 8.38 -3.54
N ILE A 65 8.94 8.42 -4.10
CA ILE A 65 8.34 7.26 -4.80
C ILE A 65 8.80 7.27 -6.25
N ASP A 66 9.79 6.43 -6.55
CA ASP A 66 10.30 6.27 -7.92
C ASP A 66 9.29 5.61 -8.87
N GLU A 67 8.49 4.66 -8.35
CA GLU A 67 7.56 3.88 -9.17
C GLU A 67 6.41 3.27 -8.37
N ILE A 68 5.26 3.08 -9.04
CA ILE A 68 4.11 2.33 -8.52
C ILE A 68 3.89 1.14 -9.45
N ARG A 69 3.99 -0.07 -8.91
CA ARG A 69 3.82 -1.32 -9.66
C ARG A 69 2.55 -2.04 -9.21
N ALA A 70 1.62 -2.26 -10.14
CA ALA A 70 0.44 -3.08 -9.91
C ALA A 70 0.76 -4.58 -10.01
N GLY A 71 -0.07 -5.43 -9.40
CA GLY A 71 0.06 -6.89 -9.49
C GLY A 71 1.23 -7.47 -8.69
N PHE A 72 1.79 -8.58 -9.17
CA PHE A 72 2.84 -9.33 -8.47
C PHE A 72 4.26 -8.91 -8.85
N HIS A 73 4.43 -7.78 -9.56
CA HIS A 73 5.70 -7.32 -10.15
C HIS A 73 6.70 -6.75 -9.14
N THR A 74 6.86 -7.41 -8.00
CA THR A 74 7.83 -7.08 -6.97
C THR A 74 8.60 -8.33 -6.56
N ARG A 75 9.91 -8.19 -6.34
CA ARG A 75 10.80 -9.28 -5.91
C ARG A 75 10.29 -10.05 -4.69
N THR A 76 9.56 -9.38 -3.80
CA THR A 76 8.98 -9.97 -2.59
C THR A 76 7.84 -10.93 -2.94
N PHE A 77 6.93 -10.53 -3.83
CA PHE A 77 5.83 -11.39 -4.25
C PHE A 77 6.29 -12.50 -5.19
N ASP A 78 7.21 -12.23 -6.13
CA ASP A 78 7.75 -13.26 -7.04
C ASP A 78 8.35 -14.45 -6.27
N ARG A 79 9.11 -14.18 -5.19
CA ARG A 79 9.72 -15.22 -4.36
C ARG A 79 8.68 -15.96 -3.50
N LEU A 80 7.69 -15.26 -2.96
CA LEU A 80 6.65 -15.86 -2.13
C LEU A 80 5.68 -16.73 -2.94
N VAL A 81 5.27 -16.26 -4.13
CA VAL A 81 4.43 -17.04 -5.05
C VAL A 81 5.18 -18.30 -5.50
N ARG A 82 6.48 -18.22 -5.79
CA ARG A 82 7.28 -19.41 -6.10
C ARG A 82 7.32 -20.40 -4.92
N ARG A 83 7.40 -19.93 -3.68
CA ARG A 83 7.37 -20.82 -2.51
C ARG A 83 6.01 -21.45 -2.25
N GLU A 84 4.92 -20.68 -2.37
CA GLU A 84 3.56 -21.18 -2.09
C GLU A 84 3.03 -22.10 -3.20
N PHE A 85 3.57 -22.05 -4.42
CA PHE A 85 3.00 -22.74 -5.58
C PHE A 85 3.97 -23.66 -6.36
N VAL A 86 5.26 -23.79 -5.98
CA VAL A 86 6.26 -24.56 -6.77
C VAL A 86 6.97 -25.67 -6.00
N GLU A 87 6.80 -25.83 -4.69
CA GLU A 87 7.30 -27.04 -4.01
C GLU A 87 6.21 -28.13 -4.04
N PRO A 88 6.38 -29.24 -4.79
CA PRO A 88 5.56 -30.41 -4.56
C PRO A 88 5.90 -30.92 -3.16
N THR A 89 4.88 -31.06 -2.31
CA THR A 89 4.97 -31.92 -1.14
C THR A 89 5.30 -33.32 -1.63
N ASP A 90 6.55 -33.75 -1.39
CA ASP A 90 6.94 -35.18 -1.41
C ASP A 90 6.15 -35.98 -0.35
#